data_AF-A0A7S2H241-F1
#
_entry.id   AF-A0A7S2H241-F1
#
_cell.length_a   1.000
_cell.length_b   1.000
_cell.length_c   1.000
_cell.angle_alpha   90.00
_cell.angle_beta   90.00
_cell.angle_gamma   90.00
#
_symmetry.space_group_name_H-M   'P 1'
#
loop_
_entity.id
_entity.type
_entity.pdbx_description
1 polymer ?
#
loop_
_entity_poly.entity_id
_entity_poly.type
_entity_poly.pdbx_seq_one_letter_code
_entity_poly.pdbx_strand_id
1 'polypeptide(L)'
;VVVLVVVLEPAATDREVWADPLPVGGDGELAEVQLAAFGAVEDVLSVPQSHSHASAGRGYVRFREHTGAAACVRAGTGAWSESERALASWAHARHRGTAMRSYPVDVLSQLLGSDGEELSALRQRCGLQ
;
A
#
# COMPACT_ATOMS: atom_id res chain seq x y z
N VAL A 1 -7.38 12.12 -21.81
CA VAL A 1 -6.73 12.39 -20.50
C VAL A 1 -5.48 11.54 -20.44
N VAL A 2 -4.30 12.14 -20.55
CA VAL A 2 -3.04 11.40 -20.34
C VAL A 2 -2.86 11.35 -18.83
N VAL A 3 -3.06 10.16 -18.24
CA VAL A 3 -2.72 9.95 -16.83
C VAL A 3 -1.21 9.90 -16.76
N LEU A 4 -0.61 10.98 -16.26
CA LEU A 4 0.81 10.99 -15.93
C LEU A 4 0.99 10.07 -14.72
N VAL A 5 1.36 8.81 -14.96
CA VAL A 5 1.77 7.91 -13.88
C VAL A 5 3.16 8.38 -13.45
N VAL A 6 3.20 9.19 -12.40
CA VAL A 6 4.47 9.52 -11.74
C VAL A 6 4.94 8.26 -11.03
N VAL A 7 5.90 7.55 -11.62
CA VAL A 7 6.52 6.39 -10.98
C VAL A 7 7.50 6.93 -9.92
N LEU A 8 7.10 6.85 -8.66
CA LEU A 8 7.96 7.19 -7.53
C LEU A 8 8.80 5.98 -7.14
N GLU A 9 10.11 6.18 -7.11
CA GLU A 9 11.07 5.19 -6.61
C GLU A 9 10.72 4.80 -5.16
N PRO A 10 10.79 3.51 -4.81
CA PRO A 10 10.55 3.07 -3.44
C PRO A 10 11.64 3.55 -2.49
N ALA A 11 11.26 3.76 -1.24
CA ALA A 11 12.23 3.88 -0.18
C ALA A 11 12.85 2.50 0.10
N ALA A 12 14.10 2.47 0.56
CA ALA A 12 14.78 1.22 0.95
C ALA A 12 14.11 0.50 2.13
N THR A 13 13.15 1.15 2.78
CA THR A 13 12.33 0.62 3.88
C THR A 13 10.95 0.17 3.45
N ASP A 14 10.55 0.39 2.20
CA ASP A 14 9.24 -0.05 1.68
C ASP A 14 9.23 -1.59 1.63
N ARG A 15 8.25 -2.21 2.30
CA ARG A 15 8.13 -3.66 2.45
C ARG A 15 6.75 -4.18 2.11
N GLU A 16 5.80 -3.30 1.83
CA GLU A 16 4.42 -3.65 1.53
C GLU A 16 4.08 -3.45 0.06
N VAL A 17 3.35 -4.42 -0.49
CA VAL A 17 2.88 -4.47 -1.87
C VAL A 17 1.36 -4.56 -1.87
N TRP A 18 0.72 -3.77 -2.73
CA TRP A 18 -0.68 -3.95 -3.12
C TRP A 18 -0.78 -4.92 -4.29
N ALA A 19 -1.52 -6.01 -4.12
CA ALA A 19 -1.74 -7.03 -5.14
C ALA A 19 -3.20 -7.03 -5.59
N ASP A 20 -3.40 -6.92 -6.90
CA ASP A 20 -4.71 -6.97 -7.57
C ASP A 20 -4.55 -7.63 -8.96
N PRO A 21 -4.85 -8.94 -9.10
CA PRO A 21 -5.36 -9.82 -8.05
C PRO A 21 -4.28 -10.20 -7.02
N LEU A 22 -4.68 -10.34 -5.76
CA LEU A 22 -3.92 -11.08 -4.76
C LEU A 22 -3.78 -12.52 -5.29
N PRO A 23 -2.57 -13.11 -5.28
CA PRO A 23 -2.39 -14.49 -5.69
C PRO A 23 -3.06 -15.40 -4.68
N VAL A 24 -4.37 -15.60 -4.79
CA VAL A 24 -5.12 -16.57 -4.00
C VAL A 24 -5.33 -17.76 -4.91
N GLY A 25 -4.56 -18.83 -4.70
CA GLY A 25 -5.04 -20.16 -5.07
C GLY A 25 -6.37 -20.40 -4.34
N GLY A 26 -7.22 -21.29 -4.85
CA GLY A 26 -8.51 -21.60 -4.19
C GLY A 26 -8.38 -22.05 -2.72
N ASP A 27 -7.16 -22.36 -2.26
CA ASP A 27 -6.71 -22.53 -0.89
C ASP A 27 -5.67 -21.44 -0.52
N GLY A 28 -5.79 -20.82 0.66
CA GLY A 28 -4.85 -19.77 1.11
C GLY A 28 -3.37 -20.23 1.20
N GLU A 29 -3.12 -21.53 1.15
CA GLU A 29 -1.78 -22.14 1.25
C GLU A 29 -0.96 -21.96 -0.04
N LEU A 30 -1.59 -22.02 -1.22
CA LEU A 30 -0.90 -21.77 -2.51
C LEU A 30 -0.43 -20.31 -2.65
N ALA A 31 -1.14 -19.37 -2.00
CA ALA A 31 -0.80 -17.95 -1.99
C ALA A 31 0.55 -17.70 -1.30
N GLU A 32 0.71 -18.25 -0.10
CA GLU A 32 1.92 -18.09 0.70
C GLU A 32 3.13 -18.73 0.01
N VAL A 33 2.96 -19.89 -0.62
CA VAL A 33 4.03 -20.57 -1.38
C VAL A 33 4.49 -19.71 -2.56
N GLN A 34 3.57 -19.12 -3.32
CA GLN A 34 3.92 -18.23 -4.43
C GLN A 34 4.62 -16.97 -3.96
N LEU A 35 4.16 -16.36 -2.87
CA LEU A 35 4.76 -15.15 -2.31
C LEU A 35 6.13 -15.43 -1.68
N ALA A 36 6.32 -16.62 -1.09
CA ALA A 36 7.59 -17.06 -0.52
C ALA A 36 8.72 -17.16 -1.57
N ALA A 37 8.39 -17.29 -2.86
CA ALA A 37 9.37 -17.25 -3.94
C ALA A 37 10.09 -15.90 -4.07
N PHE A 38 9.45 -14.81 -3.60
CA PHE A 38 10.05 -13.47 -3.62
C PHE A 38 10.82 -13.16 -2.33
N GLY A 39 10.36 -13.67 -1.19
CA GLY A 39 10.99 -13.49 0.11
C GLY A 39 10.07 -13.90 1.25
N ALA A 40 10.59 -13.89 2.48
CA ALA A 40 9.79 -14.23 3.66
C ALA A 40 8.64 -13.22 3.85
N VAL A 41 7.41 -13.71 3.85
CA VAL A 41 6.20 -12.92 4.11
C VAL A 41 6.06 -12.71 5.62
N GLU A 42 5.74 -11.49 6.01
CA GLU A 42 5.44 -11.09 7.38
C GLU A 42 3.93 -11.12 7.65
N ASP A 43 3.13 -10.59 6.72
CA ASP A 43 1.67 -10.52 6.86
C ASP A 43 0.96 -10.44 5.49
N VAL A 44 -0.30 -10.88 5.43
CA VAL A 44 -1.17 -10.81 4.25
C VAL A 44 -2.57 -10.36 4.65
N LEU A 45 -3.02 -9.23 4.11
CA LEU A 45 -4.33 -8.65 4.39
C LEU A 45 -5.21 -8.64 3.13
N SER A 46 -6.20 -9.54 3.10
CA SER A 46 -7.20 -9.59 2.03
C SER A 46 -8.27 -8.52 2.23
N VAL A 47 -8.55 -7.73 1.18
CA VAL A 47 -9.63 -6.76 1.12
C VAL A 47 -10.86 -7.43 0.51
N PRO A 48 -11.99 -7.54 1.24
CA PRO A 48 -13.22 -8.12 0.70
C PRO A 48 -13.71 -7.34 -0.52
N GLN A 49 -14.06 -8.05 -1.60
CA GLN A 49 -14.77 -7.43 -2.71
C GLN A 49 -16.26 -7.31 -2.33
N SER A 50 -16.74 -6.09 -2.10
CA SER A 50 -18.18 -5.84 -2.01
C SER A 50 -18.78 -5.89 -3.42
N HIS A 51 -19.55 -6.94 -3.70
CA HIS A 51 -20.39 -7.12 -4.90
C HIS A 51 -19.68 -7.56 -6.19
N SER A 52 -19.05 -8.73 -6.21
CA SER A 52 -18.87 -9.49 -7.46
C SER A 52 -18.56 -10.95 -7.17
N HIS A 53 -19.33 -11.84 -7.77
CA HIS A 53 -18.99 -13.25 -7.86
C HIS A 53 -17.80 -13.41 -8.84
N ALA A 54 -16.73 -14.05 -8.35
CA ALA A 54 -15.68 -14.74 -9.11
C ALA A 54 -14.47 -13.95 -9.67
N SER A 55 -14.06 -12.81 -9.09
CA SER A 55 -12.67 -12.35 -9.27
C SER A 55 -11.79 -12.75 -8.09
N ALA A 56 -10.53 -13.08 -8.36
CA ALA A 56 -9.53 -13.27 -7.31
C ALA A 56 -9.50 -12.04 -6.40
N GLY A 57 -9.36 -12.27 -5.09
CA GLY A 57 -9.33 -11.19 -4.10
C GLY A 57 -8.20 -10.21 -4.36
N ARG A 58 -8.21 -9.07 -3.68
CA ARG A 58 -7.12 -8.08 -3.70
C ARG A 58 -6.64 -7.84 -2.28
N GLY A 59 -5.42 -7.39 -2.10
CA GLY A 59 -4.91 -7.25 -0.74
C GLY A 59 -3.51 -6.69 -0.64
N TYR A 60 -3.07 -6.54 0.60
CA TYR A 60 -1.74 -6.10 0.95
C TYR A 60 -0.89 -7.31 1.33
N VAL A 61 0.35 -7.33 0.85
CA VAL A 61 1.36 -8.32 1.23
C VAL A 61 2.53 -7.57 1.82
N ARG A 62 2.85 -7.85 3.08
CA ARG A 62 4.02 -7.31 3.76
C ARG A 62 5.13 -8.35 3.79
N PHE A 63 6.28 -8.01 3.25
CA PHE A 63 7.49 -8.83 3.32
C PHE A 63 8.31 -8.46 4.55
N ARG A 64 9.09 -9.41 5.07
CA ARG A 64 10.06 -9.12 6.13
C ARG A 64 11.14 -8.15 5.67
N GLU A 65 11.55 -8.25 4.40
CA GLU A 65 12.64 -7.47 3.82
C GLU A 65 12.21 -6.73 2.55
N HIS A 66 12.76 -5.52 2.35
CA HIS A 66 12.51 -4.70 1.17
C HIS A 66 12.85 -5.43 -0.13
N THR A 67 13.91 -6.25 -0.13
CA THR A 67 14.32 -7.02 -1.30
C THR A 67 13.24 -7.99 -1.78
N GLY A 68 12.44 -8.55 -0.86
CA GLY A 68 11.32 -9.42 -1.20
C GLY A 68 10.18 -8.66 -1.87
N ALA A 69 9.80 -7.52 -1.30
CA ALA A 69 8.80 -6.63 -1.89
C ALA A 69 9.24 -6.12 -3.27
N ALA A 70 10.51 -5.70 -3.42
CA ALA A 70 11.06 -5.26 -4.69
C ALA A 70 11.09 -6.37 -5.74
N ALA A 71 11.37 -7.62 -5.35
CA ALA A 71 11.30 -8.76 -6.25
C ALA A 71 9.86 -9.02 -6.73
N CYS A 72 8.88 -8.98 -5.81
CA CYS A 72 7.46 -9.12 -6.12
C CYS A 72 6.96 -8.04 -7.11
N VAL A 73 7.32 -6.78 -6.87
CA VAL A 73 6.95 -5.66 -7.77
C VAL A 73 7.61 -5.80 -9.14
N ARG A 74 8.90 -6.13 -9.20
CA ARG A 74 9.61 -6.35 -10.49
C ARG A 74 9.02 -7.51 -11.30
N ALA A 75 8.48 -8.52 -10.64
CA ALA A 75 7.81 -9.65 -11.28
C ALA A 75 6.40 -9.30 -11.79
N GLY A 76 5.87 -8.11 -11.47
CA GLY A 76 4.53 -7.69 -11.86
C GLY A 76 3.41 -8.35 -11.05
N THR A 77 3.73 -8.97 -9.91
CA THR A 77 2.75 -9.62 -9.02
C THR A 77 2.01 -8.62 -8.14
N GLY A 78 2.51 -7.39 -8.04
CA GLY A 78 1.82 -6.28 -7.39
C GLY A 78 2.52 -4.95 -7.62
N ALA A 79 1.98 -3.90 -7.01
CA ALA A 79 2.54 -2.55 -7.01
C ALA A 79 2.93 -2.14 -5.59
N TRP A 80 3.83 -1.17 -5.45
CA TRP A 80 4.17 -0.63 -4.13
C TRP A 80 2.94 -0.11 -3.39
N SER A 81 2.87 -0.36 -2.08
CA SER A 81 1.75 0.13 -1.27
C SER A 81 1.80 1.64 -1.08
N GLU A 82 0.84 2.35 -1.69
CA GLU A 82 0.69 3.79 -1.49
C GLU A 82 0.31 4.13 -0.03
N SER A 83 -0.35 3.20 0.67
CA SER A 83 -0.69 3.34 2.10
C SER A 83 0.56 3.34 2.99
N GLU A 84 1.48 2.39 2.77
CA GLU A 84 2.77 2.35 3.49
C GLU A 84 3.57 3.64 3.22
N ARG A 85 3.65 4.05 1.95
CA ARG A 85 4.38 5.26 1.55
C ARG A 85 3.78 6.53 2.15
N ALA A 86 2.46 6.64 2.19
CA ALA A 86 1.76 7.77 2.77
C ALA A 86 2.02 7.85 4.29
N LEU A 87 1.92 6.72 5.00
CA LEU A 87 2.20 6.63 6.43
C LEU A 87 3.66 6.93 6.75
N ALA A 88 4.61 6.43 5.95
CA ALA A 88 6.03 6.73 6.10
C ALA A 88 6.32 8.22 5.93
N SER A 89 5.64 8.89 4.99
CA SER A 89 5.77 10.34 4.78
C SER A 89 5.32 11.16 6.00
N TRP A 90 4.27 10.69 6.68
CA TRP A 90 3.72 11.34 7.88
C TRP A 90 4.56 11.10 9.14
N ALA A 91 4.99 9.85 9.37
CA ALA A 91 5.82 9.50 10.52
C ALA A 91 7.12 10.34 10.57
N HIS A 92 7.69 10.62 9.40
CA HIS A 92 8.88 11.45 9.23
C HIS A 92 8.63 12.92 9.62
N ALA A 93 7.52 13.51 9.18
CA ALA A 93 7.15 14.89 9.52
C ALA A 93 7.07 15.09 11.04
N ARG A 94 6.63 14.06 11.77
CA ARG A 94 6.47 14.09 13.23
C ARG A 94 7.76 13.81 14.01
N HIS A 95 8.72 13.07 13.45
CA HIS A 95 9.89 12.57 14.21
C HIS A 95 11.25 13.18 13.84
N ARG A 96 11.35 14.12 12.88
CA ARG A 96 12.64 14.73 12.44
C ARG A 96 13.78 13.70 12.22
N GLY A 97 13.44 12.45 11.92
CA GLY A 97 14.39 11.36 11.75
C GLY A 97 14.80 11.19 10.29
N THR A 98 15.94 10.59 10.01
CA THR A 98 16.49 10.35 8.66
C THR A 98 15.82 9.19 7.90
N ALA A 99 14.56 8.87 8.17
CA ALA A 99 13.87 7.79 7.46
C ALA A 99 13.69 8.16 5.98
N MET A 100 14.11 7.27 5.07
CA MET A 100 13.93 7.45 3.63
C MET A 100 12.44 7.46 3.29
N ARG A 101 12.04 8.35 2.38
CA ARG A 101 10.64 8.55 1.99
C ARG A 101 10.52 8.54 0.48
N SER A 102 9.44 7.93 0.00
CA SER A 102 9.07 7.91 -1.42
C SER A 102 8.37 9.21 -1.82
N TYR A 103 7.58 9.81 -0.92
CA TYR A 103 6.97 11.12 -1.15
C TYR A 103 7.83 12.29 -0.66
N PRO A 104 7.98 13.37 -1.44
CA PRO A 104 8.73 14.56 -1.02
C PRO A 104 7.97 15.43 0.01
N VAL A 105 6.68 15.16 0.19
CA VAL A 105 5.74 15.93 1.02
C VAL A 105 4.98 14.98 1.94
N ASP A 106 4.46 15.50 3.04
CA ASP A 106 3.53 14.76 3.90
C ASP A 106 2.15 14.72 3.21
N VAL A 107 1.82 13.57 2.63
CA VAL A 107 0.58 13.38 1.87
C VAL A 107 -0.62 13.35 2.81
N LEU A 108 -0.47 12.78 4.01
CA LEU A 108 -1.57 12.68 4.96
C LEU A 108 -1.90 14.04 5.56
N SER A 109 -0.90 14.85 5.90
CA SER A 109 -1.16 16.22 6.38
C SER A 109 -1.84 17.09 5.32
N GLN A 110 -1.51 16.91 4.04
CA GLN A 110 -2.20 17.60 2.94
C GLN A 110 -3.65 17.14 2.77
N LEU A 111 -3.94 15.87 3.04
CA LEU A 111 -5.30 15.34 2.92
C LEU A 111 -6.18 15.68 4.14
N LEU A 112 -5.57 15.73 5.33
CA LEU A 112 -6.28 15.99 6.58
C LEU A 112 -6.49 17.49 6.81
N GLY A 113 -5.61 18.35 6.27
CA GLY A 113 -5.57 19.78 6.57
C GLY A 113 -5.06 20.07 7.99
N SER A 114 -5.03 21.35 8.36
CA SER A 114 -4.75 21.78 9.74
C SER A 114 -5.82 21.21 10.67
N ASP A 115 -5.42 20.48 11.71
CA ASP A 115 -6.30 19.92 12.75
C ASP A 115 -7.49 19.06 12.24
N GLY A 116 -7.42 18.51 11.02
CA GLY A 116 -8.46 17.63 10.46
C GLY A 116 -9.68 18.36 9.86
N GLU A 117 -9.57 19.67 9.63
CA GLU A 117 -10.66 20.49 9.09
C GLU A 117 -11.14 20.01 7.71
N GLU A 118 -10.22 19.64 6.81
CA GLU A 118 -10.58 19.18 5.47
C GLU A 118 -11.31 17.84 5.48
N LEU A 119 -10.86 16.91 6.32
CA LEU A 119 -11.54 15.62 6.48
C LEU A 119 -12.93 15.80 7.09
N SER A 120 -13.06 16.71 8.06
CA SER A 120 -14.36 17.05 8.68
C SER A 120 -15.32 17.67 7.68
N ALA A 121 -14.83 18.59 6.84
CA ALA A 121 -15.60 19.19 5.76
C ALA A 121 -16.02 18.15 4.70
N LEU A 122 -15.13 17.21 4.35
CA LEU A 122 -15.45 16.12 3.44
C LEU A 122 -16.53 15.21 4.04
N ARG A 123 -16.41 14.85 5.32
CA ARG A 123 -17.39 14.04 6.05
C ARG A 123 -18.78 14.67 6.01
N GLN A 124 -18.87 15.97 6.27
CA GLN A 124 -20.12 16.74 6.18
C GLN A 124 -20.70 16.75 4.76
N ARG A 125 -19.86 16.97 3.74
CA ARG A 125 -20.30 16.96 2.32
C ARG A 125 -20.80 15.61 1.85
N CYS A 126 -20.30 14.52 2.42
CA CYS A 126 -20.74 13.16 2.15
C CYS A 126 -21.95 12.73 2.98
N GLY A 127 -22.48 13.59 3.87
CA GLY A 127 -23.63 13.27 4.71
C GLY A 127 -23.31 12.29 5.84
N LEU A 128 -22.04 12.16 6.21
CA LEU A 128 -21.58 11.29 7.29
C LEU A 128 -21.52 12.11 8.60
N GLN A 129 -22.26 11.69 9.63
CA GLN A 129 -22.30 12.29 10.97
C GLN A 129 -21.46 11.53 12.00
#